data_AF-F2R5Q1-F1
#
_entry.id   AF-F2R5Q1-F1
#
_cell.length_a   1.000
_cell.length_b   1.000
_cell.length_c   1.000
_cell.angle_alpha   90.00
_cell.angle_beta   90.00
_cell.angle_gamma   90.00
#
_symmetry.space_group_name_H-M   'P 1'
#
loop_
_entity.id
_entity.type
_entity.pdbx_description
1 polymer ?
#
loop_
_entity_poly.entity_id
_entity_poly.type
_entity_poly.pdbx_seq_one_letter_code
_entity_poly.pdbx_strand_id
1 'polypeptide(L)' 'MAAERDLTRLLAGMRPELDPGRYVFTTVDGPAPAGVAPVVTVTESEGLTLVVRQGGRRTPPPSRTTT' A
#
# COMPACT_ATOMS: atom_id res chain seq x y z
N MET A 1 -17.95 2.18 -27.61
CA MET A 1 -16.68 2.86 -27.27
C MET A 1 -15.54 1.88 -27.49
N ALA A 2 -14.53 2.21 -28.29
CA ALA A 2 -13.35 1.36 -28.48
C ALA A 2 -12.26 1.79 -27.50
N ALA A 3 -11.58 0.82 -26.88
CA ALA A 3 -10.40 1.10 -26.06
C ALA A 3 -9.26 1.67 -26.93
N GLU A 4 -8.50 2.62 -26.39
CA GLU A 4 -7.30 3.16 -27.04
C GLU A 4 -6.24 2.05 -27.18
N ARG A 5 -5.61 1.97 -28.35
CA ARG A 5 -4.58 0.95 -28.69
C ARG A 5 -3.22 1.58 -28.97
N ASP A 6 -3.15 2.90 -29.14
CA ASP A 6 -1.91 3.63 -29.28
C ASP A 6 -1.35 3.99 -27.89
N LEU A 7 -0.25 3.35 -27.52
CA LEU A 7 0.42 3.58 -26.25
C LEU A 7 0.85 5.03 -26.06
N THR A 8 1.28 5.71 -27.13
CA THR A 8 1.72 7.11 -27.06
C THR A 8 0.56 8.00 -26.66
N ARG A 9 -0.61 7.79 -27.27
CA ARG A 9 -1.84 8.55 -26.93
C ARG A 9 -2.32 8.26 -25.53
N LEU A 10 -2.26 7.00 -25.10
CA LEU A 10 -2.62 6.60 -23.74
C LEU A 10 -1.76 7.34 -22.70
N LEU A 11 -0.44 7.35 -22.91
CA LEU A 11 0.50 7.95 -21.97
C LEU A 11 0.49 9.49 -21.99
N ALA A 12 0.17 10.12 -23.13
CA ALA A 12 0.09 11.58 -23.26
C ALA A 12 -0.98 12.21 -22.33
N GLY A 13 -1.99 11.43 -21.96
CA GLY A 13 -3.03 11.84 -21.01
C GLY A 13 -2.62 11.83 -19.55
N MET A 14 -1.46 11.24 -19.19
CA MET A 14 -1.06 11.14 -17.78
C MET A 14 -0.80 12.52 -17.16
N ARG A 15 -1.26 12.67 -15.91
CA ARG A 15 -1.03 13.84 -15.06
C ARG A 15 -0.49 13.32 -13.72
N PRO A 16 0.83 13.11 -13.61
CA PRO A 16 1.42 12.60 -12.38
C PRO A 16 1.28 13.64 -11.26
N GLU A 17 0.88 13.18 -10.08
CA GLU A 17 0.75 13.99 -8.88
C GLU A 17 1.67 13.44 -7.80
N LEU A 18 2.46 14.33 -7.19
CA LEU A 18 3.35 13.94 -6.09
C LEU A 18 2.53 13.84 -4.81
N ASP A 19 2.48 12.65 -4.22
CA ASP A 19 2.04 12.48 -2.83
C ASP A 19 3.20 12.88 -1.89
N PRO A 20 3.05 13.91 -1.04
CA PRO A 20 4.13 14.39 -0.17
C PRO A 20 4.51 13.40 0.96
N GLY A 21 3.83 12.27 1.08
CA GLY A 21 4.15 11.23 2.05
C GLY A 21 5.50 10.54 1.79
N ARG A 22 6.21 10.19 2.86
CA ARG A 22 7.34 9.24 2.79
C ARG A 22 6.82 7.83 2.99
N TYR A 23 7.27 6.92 2.15
CA TYR A 23 6.86 5.52 2.18
C TYR A 23 8.05 4.61 2.42
N VAL A 24 7.83 3.56 3.21
CA VAL A 24 8.84 2.55 3.53
C VAL A 24 8.33 1.19 3.07
N PHE A 25 9.22 0.43 2.46
CA PHE A 25 9.02 -0.98 2.14
C PHE A 25 9.60 -1.82 3.28
N THR A 26 8.83 -2.80 3.72
CA THR A 26 9.29 -3.81 4.68
C THR A 26 8.60 -5.13 4.39
N THR A 27 9.26 -6.22 4.75
CA THR A 27 8.68 -7.57 4.68
C THR A 27 8.43 -8.07 6.09
N VAL A 28 7.34 -8.80 6.30
CA VAL A 28 7.03 -9.45 7.56
C VAL A 28 6.73 -10.92 7.35
N ASP A 29 7.09 -11.74 8.33
CA ASP A 29 6.66 -13.13 8.39
C ASP A 29 5.19 -13.18 8.82
N GLY A 30 4.31 -13.62 7.92
CA GLY A 30 2.87 -13.73 8.18
C GLY A 30 2.09 -12.41 7.94
N PRO A 31 0.97 -12.18 8.66
CA PRO A 31 0.07 -11.07 8.37
C PRO A 31 0.64 -9.72 8.81
N ALA A 32 0.10 -8.64 8.25
CA ALA A 32 0.45 -7.28 8.66
C ALA A 32 0.22 -7.09 10.18
N PRO A 33 1.19 -6.50 10.92
CA PRO A 33 1.06 -6.31 12.35
C PRO A 33 -0.15 -5.46 12.74
N ALA A 34 -0.79 -5.81 13.86
CA ALA A 34 -1.95 -5.07 14.34
C ALA A 34 -1.63 -3.58 14.56
N GLY A 35 -2.45 -2.74 13.93
CA GLY A 35 -2.31 -1.29 13.98
C GLY A 35 -1.46 -0.68 12.87
N VAL A 36 -0.85 -1.50 12.01
CA VAL A 36 -0.21 -1.02 10.78
C VAL A 36 -1.28 -0.91 9.69
N ALA A 37 -1.32 0.24 9.01
CA ALA A 37 -2.21 0.49 7.88
C ALA A 37 -1.37 0.60 6.59
N PRO A 38 -1.05 -0.52 5.94
CA PRO A 38 -0.31 -0.51 4.68
C PRO A 38 -1.16 0.09 3.56
N VAL A 39 -0.52 0.87 2.68
CA VAL A 39 -1.15 1.37 1.44
C VAL A 39 -1.02 0.37 0.30
N VAL A 40 -0.06 -0.55 0.40
CA VAL A 40 0.14 -1.68 -0.52
C VAL A 40 0.54 -2.91 0.29
N THR A 41 0.02 -4.06 -0.12
CA THR A 41 0.45 -5.38 0.35
C THR A 41 0.72 -6.30 -0.84
N VAL A 42 1.80 -7.07 -0.79
CA VAL A 42 2.13 -8.10 -1.80
C VAL A 42 2.46 -9.40 -1.08
N THR A 43 1.75 -10.47 -1.40
CA THR A 43 2.05 -11.82 -0.90
C THR A 43 3.15 -12.43 -1.76
N GLU A 44 4.30 -12.73 -1.15
CA GLU A 44 5.46 -13.32 -1.80
C GLU A 44 5.81 -14.65 -1.10
N SER A 45 6.67 -15.47 -1.71
CA SER A 45 7.11 -16.74 -1.12
C SER A 45 7.89 -16.54 0.19
N GLU A 46 8.59 -15.42 0.28
CA GLU A 46 9.47 -15.02 1.37
C GLU A 46 8.70 -14.35 2.53
N GLY A 47 7.45 -13.94 2.31
CA GLY A 47 6.65 -13.25 3.32
C GLY A 47 5.65 -12.25 2.72
N LEU A 48 5.08 -11.40 3.58
CA LEU A 48 4.19 -10.34 3.16
C LEU A 48 4.95 -9.02 3.07
N THR A 49 5.09 -8.50 1.85
CA THR A 49 5.65 -7.16 1.62
C THR A 49 4.60 -6.10 1.88
N LEU A 50 4.97 -5.09 2.68
CA LEU A 50 4.14 -3.97 3.10
C LEU A 50 4.77 -2.66 2.61
N VAL A 51 3.94 -1.75 2.08
CA VAL A 51 4.31 -0.35 1.89
C VAL A 51 3.51 0.50 2.87
N VAL A 52 4.20 1.23 3.73
CA VAL A 52 3.59 2.01 4.82
C VAL A 52 4.08 3.46 4.80
N ARG A 53 3.25 4.39 5.28
CA ARG A 53 3.67 5.77 5.50
C ARG A 53 4.65 5.86 6.68
N GLN A 54 5.82 6.45 6.47
CA GLN A 54 6.80 6.73 7.51
C GLN A 54 6.23 7.78 8.48
N GLY A 55 6.18 7.47 9.77
CA GLY A 55 5.57 8.34 10.77
C GLY A 55 4.03 8.30 10.79
N GLY A 56 3.42 7.40 10.02
CA GLY A 56 1.97 7.15 10.08
C GLY A 56 1.55 6.66 11.46
N ARG A 57 0.45 7.22 11.98
CA ARG A 57 -0.10 6.83 13.27
C ARG A 57 -0.45 5.34 13.26
N ARG A 58 0.16 4.57 14.16
CA ARG A 58 -0.25 3.19 14.42
C ARG A 58 -1.67 3.22 14.97
N THR A 59 -2.61 2.58 14.28
CA THR A 59 -3.99 2.46 14.76
C THR A 59 -3.98 1.55 16.00
N PRO A 60 -4.61 1.92 17.12
CA PRO A 60 -4.65 1.03 18.27
C PRO A 60 -5.39 -0.28 17.92
N PRO A 61 -4.94 -1.45 18.43
CA PRO A 61 -5.64 -2.70 18.22
C PRO A 61 -7.06 -2.63 18.82
N PRO A 62 -8.05 -3.34 18.25
CA PRO A 62 -9.39 -3.38 18.84
C PRO A 62 -9.33 -3.98 20.24
N SER A 63 -9.99 -3.33 21.21
CA SER A 63 -10.10 -3.81 22.58
C SER A 63 -10.65 -5.24 22.58
N ARG A 64 -9.89 -6.19 23.13
CA ARG A 64 -10.40 -7.54 23.38
C ARG A 64 -11.54 -7.43 24.39
N THR A 65 -12.78 -7.61 23.93
CA THR A 65 -13.92 -7.84 24.82
C THR A 65 -13.72 -9.21 25.44
N THR A 66 -13.26 -9.23 26.70
CA THR A 66 -13.28 -10.45 27.52
C THR A 66 -14.72 -10.71 27.93
N THR A 67 -15.26 -11.86 27.52
CA THR A 67 -16.44 -12.50 28.12
C THR A 67 -15.95 -13.71 28.90
#